data_AF-A0A850JAE9-F1
#
_entry.id   AF-A0A850JAE9-F1
#
_cell.length_a   1.000
_cell.length_b   1.000
_cell.length_c   1.000
_cell.angle_alpha   90.00
_cell.angle_beta   90.00
_cell.angle_gamma   90.00
#
_symmetry.space_group_name_H-M   'P 1'
#
loop_
_entity.id
_entity.type
_entity.pdbx_description
1 polymer ?
#
loop_
_entity_poly.entity_id
_entity_poly.type
_entity_poly.pdbx_seq_one_letter_code
_entity_poly.pdbx_strand_id
1 'polypeptide(L)'
;PPLAAGLVRAAEVLRAERLRDPARRPLVVVVTDGRATAGGDVDRAAGLLAGTAGIVVDCEDGPVRLGLAGRLAARLGARLVPLGDLDGIVREHRKAA
;
A
#
# COMPACT_ATOMS: atom_id res chain seq x y z
N PRO A 1 4.47 13.40 -7.72
CA PRO A 1 5.09 12.08 -7.45
C PRO A 1 4.12 10.91 -7.61
N PRO A 2 4.51 9.80 -8.24
CA PRO A 2 3.63 8.66 -8.48
C PRO A 2 3.00 8.11 -7.19
N LEU A 3 3.79 7.90 -6.14
CA LEU A 3 3.30 7.28 -4.90
C LEU A 3 2.35 8.20 -4.12
N ALA A 4 2.77 9.43 -3.79
CA ALA A 4 1.91 10.36 -3.05
C ALA A 4 0.61 10.67 -3.82
N ALA A 5 0.69 10.88 -5.14
CA ALA A 5 -0.49 11.10 -5.97
C ALA A 5 -1.40 9.86 -6.01
N GLY A 6 -0.83 8.65 -6.06
CA GLY A 6 -1.57 7.40 -5.99
C GLY A 6 -2.32 7.23 -4.67
N LEU A 7 -1.69 7.57 -3.53
CA LEU A 7 -2.32 7.55 -2.22
C LEU A 7 -3.46 8.57 -2.10
N VAL A 8 -3.25 9.79 -2.61
CA VAL A 8 -4.32 10.81 -2.70
C VAL A 8 -5.48 10.29 -3.55
N ARG A 9 -5.18 9.72 -4.72
CA ARG A 9 -6.20 9.21 -5.63
C ARG A 9 -6.98 8.05 -5.02
N ALA A 10 -6.31 7.14 -4.31
CA ALA A 10 -6.97 6.07 -3.58
C ALA A 10 -7.95 6.65 -2.54
N ALA A 11 -7.54 7.67 -1.78
CA ALA A 11 -8.42 8.31 -0.80
C ALA A 11 -9.66 8.96 -1.45
N GLU A 12 -9.51 9.57 -2.64
CA GLU A 12 -10.64 10.10 -3.41
C GLU A 12 -11.62 8.99 -3.84
N VAL A 13 -11.10 7.88 -4.37
CA VAL A 13 -11.92 6.73 -4.78
C VAL A 13 -12.70 6.19 -3.58
N LEU A 14 -12.05 5.99 -2.44
CA LEU A 14 -12.73 5.48 -1.24
C LEU A 14 -13.80 6.43 -0.71
N ARG A 15 -13.57 7.75 -0.78
CA ARG A 15 -14.59 8.74 -0.42
C ARG A 15 -15.80 8.65 -1.35
N ALA A 16 -15.58 8.58 -2.66
CA ALA A 16 -16.65 8.46 -3.64
C ALA A 16 -17.45 7.16 -3.45
N GLU A 17 -16.77 6.03 -3.24
CA GLU A 17 -17.42 4.74 -3.03
C GLU A 17 -18.20 4.69 -1.71
N ARG A 18 -17.73 5.34 -0.65
CA ARG A 18 -18.46 5.42 0.63
C ARG A 18 -19.74 6.25 0.53
N LEU A 19 -19.77 7.26 -0.34
CA LEU A 19 -21.02 8.01 -0.63
C LEU A 19 -22.04 7.16 -1.39
N ARG A 20 -21.57 6.24 -2.25
CA ARG A 20 -22.43 5.32 -3.01
C ARG A 20 -23.00 4.22 -2.13
N ASP A 21 -22.17 3.63 -1.27
CA ASP A 21 -22.57 2.58 -0.34
C ASP A 21 -21.73 2.67 0.95
N PRO A 22 -22.30 3.20 2.04
CA PRO A 22 -21.61 3.32 3.33
C PRO A 22 -21.22 1.98 3.97
N ALA A 23 -21.83 0.86 3.57
CA ALA A 23 -21.56 -0.46 4.12
C ALA A 23 -20.36 -1.15 3.45
N ARG A 24 -19.81 -0.60 2.36
CA ARG A 24 -18.61 -1.14 1.71
C ARG A 24 -17.45 -1.22 2.69
N ARG A 25 -16.76 -2.37 2.66
CA ARG A 25 -15.56 -2.65 3.45
C ARG A 25 -14.33 -2.64 2.54
N PRO A 26 -13.79 -1.46 2.20
CA PRO A 26 -12.66 -1.37 1.30
C PRO A 26 -11.38 -1.93 1.92
N LEU A 27 -10.52 -2.48 1.06
CA LEU A 27 -9.16 -2.87 1.37
C LEU A 27 -8.21 -2.08 0.47
N VAL A 28 -7.19 -1.45 1.05
CA VAL A 28 -6.10 -0.81 0.30
C VAL A 28 -4.87 -1.70 0.35
N VAL A 29 -4.28 -1.99 -0.81
CA VAL A 29 -2.99 -2.67 -0.90
C VAL A 29 -2.00 -1.70 -1.52
N VAL A 30 -0.93 -1.39 -0.79
CA VAL A 30 0.19 -0.58 -1.30
C VAL A 30 1.35 -1.52 -1.57
N VAL A 31 1.88 -1.50 -2.79
CA VAL A 31 3.09 -2.27 -3.17
C VAL A 31 4.19 -1.27 -3.48
N THR A 32 5.34 -1.37 -2.82
CA THR A 32 6.43 -0.40 -2.98
C THR A 32 7.81 -1.06 -2.88
N ASP A 33 8.74 -0.57 -3.71
CA ASP A 33 10.18 -0.91 -3.70
C ASP A 33 10.99 0.04 -2.80
N GLY A 34 10.33 0.77 -1.91
CA GLY A 34 10.97 1.71 -1.00
C GLY A 34 11.13 3.13 -1.55
N ARG A 35 10.87 3.34 -2.85
CA ARG A 35 11.19 4.60 -3.53
C ARG A 35 10.03 5.60 -3.55
N ALA A 36 10.36 6.87 -3.38
CA ALA A 36 9.46 8.02 -3.52
C ALA A 36 10.14 9.15 -4.31
N THR A 37 10.70 8.82 -5.47
CA THR A 37 11.71 9.62 -6.21
C THR A 37 11.22 10.92 -6.83
N ALA A 38 9.93 11.26 -6.76
CA ALA A 38 9.34 12.37 -7.52
C ALA A 38 8.71 13.47 -6.65
N GLY A 39 9.25 13.67 -5.44
CA GLY A 39 8.83 14.69 -4.47
C GLY A 39 7.54 14.34 -3.73
N GLY A 40 6.88 15.34 -3.14
CA GLY A 40 5.57 15.28 -2.49
C GLY A 40 5.54 14.53 -1.16
N ASP A 41 4.55 14.89 -0.34
CA ASP A 41 4.43 14.43 1.04
C ASP A 41 3.66 13.11 1.11
N VAL A 42 4.42 12.01 1.05
CA VAL A 42 3.90 10.64 1.12
C VAL A 42 3.23 10.37 2.48
N ASP A 43 3.77 10.89 3.57
CA ASP A 43 3.22 10.67 4.91
C ASP A 43 1.87 11.38 5.10
N ARG A 44 1.76 12.61 4.58
CA ARG A 44 0.48 13.33 4.53
C ARG A 44 -0.52 12.61 3.65
N ALA A 45 -0.10 12.14 2.47
CA ALA A 45 -0.98 11.41 1.56
C ALA A 45 -1.48 10.09 2.17
N ALA A 46 -0.60 9.33 2.83
CA ALA A 46 -0.95 8.12 3.55
C ALA A 46 -1.94 8.41 4.70
N GLY A 47 -1.77 9.54 5.40
CA GLY A 47 -2.70 9.98 6.43
C GLY A 47 -4.15 10.14 5.97
N LEU A 48 -4.40 10.39 4.67
CA LEU A 48 -5.75 10.48 4.11
C LEU A 48 -6.50 9.14 4.10
N LEU A 49 -5.78 8.03 4.24
CA LEU A 49 -6.30 6.67 4.23
C LEU A 49 -6.41 6.06 5.64
N ALA A 50 -6.05 6.82 6.69
CA ALA A 50 -6.14 6.36 8.07
C ALA A 50 -7.54 5.82 8.41
N GLY A 51 -7.59 4.67 9.08
CA GLY A 51 -8.84 3.97 9.42
C GLY A 51 -9.42 3.08 8.30
N THR A 52 -8.80 3.06 7.12
CA THR A 52 -9.11 2.07 6.07
C THR A 52 -8.35 0.78 6.33
N ALA A 53 -8.98 -0.38 6.16
CA ALA A 53 -8.25 -1.65 6.20
C ALA A 53 -7.15 -1.66 5.12
N GLY A 54 -5.93 -2.02 5.49
CA GLY A 54 -4.79 -1.91 4.59
C GLY A 54 -3.72 -2.98 4.77
N ILE A 55 -3.02 -3.25 3.67
CA ILE A 55 -1.80 -4.06 3.60
C ILE A 55 -0.75 -3.24 2.86
N VAL A 56 0.48 -3.24 3.35
CA VAL A 56 1.65 -2.74 2.63
C VAL A 56 2.55 -3.92 2.30
N VAL A 57 2.80 -4.13 1.01
CA VAL A 57 3.72 -5.12 0.50
C VAL A 57 5.08 -4.45 0.28
N ASP A 58 6.07 -4.97 0.97
CA ASP A 58 7.44 -4.50 0.95
C ASP A 58 8.25 -5.31 -0.06
N CYS A 59 8.63 -4.68 -1.16
CA CYS A 59 9.45 -5.28 -2.22
C CYS A 59 10.94 -4.94 -2.06
N GLU A 60 11.36 -4.38 -0.93
CA GLU A 60 12.77 -4.07 -0.68
C GLU A 60 13.54 -5.32 -0.25
N ASP A 61 14.45 -5.77 -1.11
CA ASP A 61 15.34 -6.91 -0.88
C ASP A 61 16.80 -6.48 -0.70
N GLY A 62 17.58 -7.33 -0.03
CA GLY A 62 19.03 -7.16 0.13
C GLY A 62 19.46 -6.27 1.31
N PRO A 63 20.77 -6.00 1.43
CA PRO A 63 21.34 -5.35 2.62
C PRO A 63 21.05 -3.85 2.73
N VAL A 64 20.68 -3.18 1.63
CA VAL A 64 20.36 -1.75 1.60
C VAL A 64 18.86 -1.58 1.45
N ARG A 65 18.23 -0.92 2.44
CA ARG A 65 16.79 -0.69 2.50
C ARG A 65 16.51 0.78 2.81
N LEU A 66 15.61 1.39 2.05
CA LEU A 66 15.06 2.74 2.21
C LEU A 66 14.00 2.79 3.33
N GLY A 67 13.36 1.66 3.61
CA GLY A 67 12.45 1.47 4.74
C GLY A 67 11.13 2.24 4.62
N LEU A 68 10.73 2.60 3.41
CA LEU A 68 9.49 3.36 3.18
C LEU A 68 8.25 2.51 3.46
N ALA A 69 8.29 1.23 3.11
CA ALA A 69 7.17 0.31 3.32
C ALA A 69 6.77 0.22 4.79
N GLY A 70 7.75 0.09 5.69
CA GLY A 70 7.52 0.06 7.14
C GLY A 70 6.92 1.37 7.67
N ARG A 71 7.42 2.52 7.21
CA ARG A 71 6.87 3.84 7.60
C ARG A 71 5.42 3.99 7.13
N LEU A 72 5.11 3.58 5.90
CA LEU A 72 3.76 3.59 5.36
C LEU A 72 2.82 2.67 6.14
N ALA A 73 3.25 1.45 6.45
CA ALA A 73 2.45 0.49 7.22
C ALA A 73 2.08 1.06 8.59
N ALA A 74 3.06 1.64 9.29
CA ALA A 74 2.81 2.31 10.57
C ALA A 74 1.83 3.48 10.44
N ARG A 75 2.02 4.34 9.41
CA ARG A 75 1.16 5.50 9.20
C ARG A 75 -0.29 5.14 8.86
N LEU A 76 -0.47 4.04 8.13
CA LEU A 76 -1.77 3.52 7.71
C LEU A 76 -2.45 2.64 8.78
N GLY A 77 -1.72 2.18 9.80
CA GLY A 77 -2.19 1.10 10.68
C GLY A 77 -2.40 -0.23 9.92
N ALA A 78 -1.60 -0.44 8.87
CA ALA A 78 -1.73 -1.55 7.94
C ALA A 78 -0.75 -2.68 8.28
N ARG A 79 -1.07 -3.91 7.87
CA ARG A 79 -0.14 -5.03 7.96
C ARG A 79 0.98 -4.86 6.94
N LEU A 80 2.24 -4.93 7.39
CA LEU A 80 3.41 -5.02 6.52
C LEU A 80 3.65 -6.49 6.12
N VAL A 81 3.85 -6.75 4.83
CA VAL A 81 4.11 -8.08 4.28
C VAL A 81 5.34 -8.01 3.36
N PRO A 82 6.45 -8.65 3.70
CA PRO A 82 7.58 -8.84 2.79
C PRO A 82 7.17 -9.59 1.52
N LEU A 83 7.71 -9.21 0.36
CA LEU A 83 7.40 -9.90 -0.90
C LEU A 83 7.77 -11.39 -0.85
N GLY A 84 8.86 -11.75 -0.17
CA GLY A 84 9.29 -13.14 0.02
C GLY A 84 8.28 -14.03 0.75
N ASP A 85 7.39 -13.46 1.57
CA ASP A 85 6.32 -14.22 2.24
C ASP A 85 5.23 -14.68 1.25
N LEU A 86 5.20 -14.15 0.03
CA LEU A 86 4.22 -14.46 -1.01
C LEU A 86 4.69 -15.55 -2.00
N ASP A 87 5.94 -16.02 -1.89
CA ASP A 87 6.56 -16.92 -2.85
C ASP A 87 5.77 -18.22 -3.09
N GLY A 88 5.26 -18.84 -2.02
CA GLY A 88 4.47 -20.07 -2.11
C GLY A 88 3.18 -19.86 -2.92
N ILE A 89 2.48 -18.76 -2.64
CA ILE A 89 1.21 -18.39 -3.32
C ILE A 89 1.46 -18.13 -4.80
N VAL A 90 2.52 -17.39 -5.14
CA VAL A 90 2.85 -17.07 -6.54
C VAL A 90 3.18 -18.33 -7.34
N ARG A 91 3.92 -19.27 -6.74
CA ARG A 91 4.28 -20.55 -7.40
C ARG A 91 3.05 -21.41 -7.65
N GLU A 92 2.13 -21.48 -6.70
CA GLU A 92 0.88 -22.21 -6.86
C GLU A 92 0.04 -21.61 -8.00
N HIS A 93 -0.11 -20.29 -8.02
CA HIS A 93 -0.91 -19.61 -9.03
C HIS A 93 -0.37 -19.81 -10.45
N ARG A 94 0.96 -19.81 -10.63
CA ARG A 94 1.59 -20.10 -11.93
C ARG A 94 1.43 -21.54 -12.42
N LYS A 95 1.19 -22.50 -11.53
CA LYS A 95 0.92 -23.89 -11.93
C LYS A 95 -0.53 -24.08 -12.40
N ALA A 96 -1.42 -23.20 -11.96
CA ALA A 96 -2.85 -23.24 -12.27
C ALA A 96 -3.22 -22.43 -13.53
N ALA A 97 -2.32 -21.58 -14.02
CA ALA A 97 -2.45 -20.78 -15.25
C ALA A 97 -1.75 -21.46 -16.43
#